data_AF-A0A972CQL8-F1
#
_entry.id   AF-A0A972CQL8-F1
#
_cell.length_a   1.000
_cell.length_b   1.000
_cell.length_c   1.000
_cell.angle_alpha   90.00
_cell.angle_beta   90.00
_cell.angle_gamma   90.00
#
_symmetry.space_group_name_H-M   'P 1'
#
loop_
_entity.id
_entity.type
_entity.pdbx_description
1 polymer ?
#
loop_
_entity_poly.entity_id
_entity_poly.type
_entity_poly.pdbx_seq_one_letter_code
_entity_poly.pdbx_strand_id
1 'polypeptide(L)'
;MDDIKAEAAAFKELATDAFHFLVKEFGFQPVKSEGDSVRYQSAKVYVNISLGRVSKEIRIEIGLLPGQYDQVSHSFGLDEIIESMDNRNEIEYLYFQGETKEQLQKNLPFLAGLVKKYAGDVLRGDYLVIQNLERLRSDSSLGLGKPVKIRQTYFD
;
A
#
# COMPACT_ATOMS: atom_id res chain seq x y z
N MET A 1 23.91 14.99 -8.86
CA MET A 1 23.38 13.84 -9.65
C MET A 1 23.68 12.51 -8.97
N ASP A 2 24.69 12.44 -8.09
CA ASP A 2 25.04 11.23 -7.33
C ASP A 2 24.11 10.95 -6.12
N ASP A 3 23.59 11.99 -5.46
CA ASP A 3 22.72 11.81 -4.26
C ASP A 3 21.40 11.06 -4.58
N ILE A 4 20.80 11.33 -5.74
CA ILE A 4 19.55 10.69 -6.18
C ILE A 4 19.73 9.17 -6.36
N LYS A 5 20.90 8.74 -6.84
CA LYS A 5 21.19 7.31 -7.00
C LYS A 5 21.43 6.62 -5.65
N ALA A 6 22.02 7.32 -4.70
CA ALA A 6 22.24 6.81 -3.35
C ALA A 6 20.91 6.65 -2.58
N GLU A 7 19.99 7.60 -2.73
CA GLU A 7 18.64 7.54 -2.14
C GLU A 7 17.83 6.36 -2.69
N ALA A 8 17.79 6.19 -4.02
CA ALA A 8 17.06 5.09 -4.65
C ALA A 8 17.61 3.71 -4.24
N ALA A 9 18.94 3.60 -4.10
CA ALA A 9 19.57 2.38 -3.62
C ALA A 9 19.19 2.07 -2.16
N ALA A 10 19.25 3.07 -1.27
CA ALA A 10 18.86 2.93 0.13
C ALA A 10 17.38 2.56 0.28
N PHE A 11 16.49 3.21 -0.48
CA PHE A 11 15.06 2.87 -0.50
C PHE A 11 14.85 1.40 -0.89
N LYS A 12 15.45 0.96 -1.99
CA LYS A 12 15.29 -0.41 -2.48
C LYS A 12 15.74 -1.44 -1.44
N GLU A 13 16.91 -1.24 -0.84
CA GLU A 13 17.44 -2.12 0.21
C GLU A 13 16.47 -2.20 1.39
N LEU A 14 16.12 -1.06 1.97
CA LEU A 14 15.26 -0.99 3.16
C LEU A 14 13.84 -1.50 2.88
N ALA A 15 13.29 -1.22 1.70
CA ALA A 15 11.96 -1.71 1.31
C ALA A 15 11.98 -3.22 1.07
N THR A 16 13.07 -3.75 0.52
CA THR A 16 13.22 -5.20 0.33
C THR A 16 13.26 -5.92 1.69
N ASP A 17 14.02 -5.39 2.64
CA ASP A 17 14.14 -5.97 3.98
C ASP A 17 12.83 -5.88 4.75
N ALA A 18 12.19 -4.70 4.78
CA ALA A 18 10.94 -4.48 5.52
C ALA A 18 9.79 -5.35 4.99
N PHE A 19 9.72 -5.57 3.67
CA PHE A 19 8.65 -6.32 3.03
C PHE A 19 9.00 -7.79 2.73
N HIS A 20 10.11 -8.29 3.27
CA HIS A 20 10.54 -9.68 3.07
C HIS A 20 9.50 -10.73 3.56
N PHE A 21 8.59 -10.33 4.45
CA PHE A 21 7.48 -11.17 4.89
C PHE A 21 6.55 -11.58 3.73
N LEU A 22 6.43 -10.77 2.66
CA LEU A 22 5.64 -11.12 1.48
C LEU A 22 6.15 -12.42 0.83
N VAL A 23 7.47 -12.61 0.82
CA VAL A 23 8.10 -13.83 0.31
C VAL A 23 7.91 -14.97 1.30
N LYS A 24 8.29 -14.75 2.56
CA LYS A 24 8.32 -15.82 3.59
C LYS A 24 6.94 -16.34 4.00
N GLU A 25 5.94 -15.47 4.05
CA GLU A 25 4.63 -15.80 4.62
C GLU A 25 3.53 -15.93 3.56
N PHE A 26 3.68 -15.24 2.42
CA PHE A 26 2.64 -15.19 1.38
C PHE A 26 3.11 -15.77 0.03
N GLY A 27 4.36 -16.22 -0.08
CA GLY A 27 4.87 -16.89 -1.29
C GLY A 27 5.05 -15.97 -2.50
N PHE A 28 5.14 -14.66 -2.29
CA PHE A 28 5.40 -13.71 -3.37
C PHE A 28 6.84 -13.86 -3.89
N GLN A 29 7.05 -13.44 -5.13
CA GLN A 29 8.36 -13.30 -5.76
C GLN A 29 8.66 -11.83 -6.05
N PRO A 30 9.89 -11.36 -5.83
CA PRO A 30 10.30 -10.04 -6.30
C PRO A 30 10.43 -10.08 -7.84
N VAL A 31 9.69 -9.21 -8.53
CA VAL A 31 9.62 -9.22 -10.00
C VAL A 31 10.20 -7.97 -10.65
N LYS A 32 10.26 -6.86 -9.90
CA LYS A 32 10.82 -5.62 -10.41
C LYS A 32 11.38 -4.77 -9.29
N SER A 33 12.57 -4.23 -9.53
CA SER A 33 13.17 -3.20 -8.70
C SER A 33 13.82 -2.19 -9.62
N GLU A 34 13.09 -1.16 -10.03
CA GLU A 34 13.59 -0.11 -10.91
C GLU A 34 13.35 1.25 -10.26
N GLY A 35 14.42 2.04 -10.15
CA GLY A 35 14.39 3.38 -9.56
C GLY A 35 13.78 3.37 -8.16
N ASP A 36 12.71 4.15 -8.03
CA ASP A 36 12.03 4.45 -6.76
C ASP A 36 10.90 3.46 -6.44
N SER A 37 11.00 2.21 -6.91
CA SER A 37 9.94 1.21 -6.73
C SER A 37 10.46 -0.22 -6.55
N VAL A 38 9.76 -0.98 -5.71
CA VAL A 38 9.94 -2.41 -5.48
C VAL A 38 8.58 -3.09 -5.67
N ARG A 39 8.52 -4.08 -6.57
CA ARG A 39 7.30 -4.83 -6.84
C ARG A 39 7.48 -6.32 -6.54
N TYR A 40 6.50 -6.85 -5.82
CA TYR A 40 6.32 -8.27 -5.53
C TYR A 40 5.07 -8.79 -6.25
N GLN A 41 5.10 -10.06 -6.65
CA GLN A 41 3.96 -10.72 -7.29
C GLN A 41 3.76 -12.13 -6.75
N SER A 42 2.50 -12.51 -6.57
CA SER A 42 2.05 -13.90 -6.42
C SER A 42 1.39 -14.37 -7.72
N ALA A 43 0.73 -15.52 -7.70
CA ALA A 43 -0.07 -15.98 -8.85
C ALA A 43 -1.34 -15.14 -9.10
N LYS A 44 -1.81 -14.39 -8.09
CA LYS A 44 -3.12 -13.69 -8.14
C LYS A 44 -3.00 -12.17 -8.02
N VAL A 45 -2.02 -11.69 -7.27
CA VAL A 45 -1.93 -10.28 -6.89
C VAL A 45 -0.49 -9.78 -6.99
N TYR A 46 -0.33 -8.47 -7.05
CA TYR A 46 0.94 -7.78 -6.92
C TYR A 46 0.90 -6.80 -5.75
N VAL A 47 2.07 -6.52 -5.19
CA VAL A 47 2.29 -5.43 -4.23
C VAL A 47 3.36 -4.51 -4.81
N ASN A 48 3.07 -3.22 -4.87
CA ASN A 48 4.00 -2.19 -5.30
C ASN A 48 4.30 -1.26 -4.13
N ILE A 49 5.58 -1.12 -3.79
CA ILE A 49 6.08 -0.16 -2.82
C ILE A 49 6.85 0.88 -3.62
N SER A 50 6.47 2.15 -3.51
CA SER A 50 7.06 3.22 -4.31
C SER A 50 7.36 4.45 -3.48
N LEU A 51 8.40 5.19 -3.86
CA LEU A 51 8.76 6.48 -3.29
C LEU A 51 8.47 7.57 -4.33
N GLY A 52 7.59 8.52 -3.99
CA GLY A 52 7.24 9.64 -4.85
C GLY A 52 8.46 10.50 -5.15
N ARG A 53 8.74 10.79 -6.42
CA ARG A 53 9.94 11.56 -6.80
C ARG A 53 9.97 12.98 -6.25
N VAL A 54 8.81 13.63 -6.24
CA VAL A 54 8.66 15.03 -5.79
C VAL A 54 8.12 15.09 -4.36
N SER A 55 7.06 14.34 -4.07
CA SER A 55 6.45 14.33 -2.72
C SER A 55 7.27 13.58 -1.69
N LYS A 56 8.19 12.72 -2.13
CA LYS A 56 8.98 11.81 -1.29
C LYS A 56 8.10 10.94 -0.39
N GLU A 57 6.85 10.76 -0.78
CA GLU A 57 5.85 9.96 -0.08
C GLU A 57 6.03 8.48 -0.41
N ILE A 58 5.95 7.62 0.60
CA ILE A 58 5.99 6.17 0.42
C ILE A 58 4.56 5.68 0.17
N ARG A 59 4.33 5.09 -0.99
CA ARG A 59 3.02 4.55 -1.39
C ARG A 59 3.05 3.04 -1.49
N ILE A 60 2.02 2.42 -0.94
CA ILE A 60 1.76 0.99 -1.02
C ILE A 60 0.49 0.80 -1.85
N GLU A 61 0.61 0.04 -2.93
CA GLU A 61 -0.49 -0.35 -3.79
C GLU A 61 -0.55 -1.88 -3.87
N ILE A 62 -1.74 -2.44 -3.71
CA ILE A 62 -1.99 -3.88 -3.88
C ILE A 62 -3.02 -4.04 -5.00
N GLY A 63 -2.67 -4.78 -6.03
CA GLY A 63 -3.55 -4.98 -7.17
C GLY A 63 -3.66 -6.42 -7.63
N LEU A 64 -4.74 -6.70 -8.35
CA LEU A 64 -4.93 -7.96 -9.04
C LEU A 64 -4.00 -8.04 -10.24
N LEU A 65 -3.43 -9.22 -10.47
CA LEU A 65 -2.83 -9.51 -11.76
C LEU A 65 -3.96 -9.76 -12.76
N PRO A 66 -3.92 -9.13 -13.95
CA PRO A 66 -4.96 -9.31 -14.94
C PRO A 66 -5.10 -10.80 -15.29
N GLY A 67 -6.32 -11.31 -15.18
CA GLY A 67 -6.66 -12.62 -15.71
C GLY A 67 -6.68 -12.60 -17.24
N GLN A 68 -6.78 -13.77 -17.88
CA GLN A 68 -6.89 -13.89 -19.34
C GLN A 68 -8.05 -13.09 -19.97
N TYR A 69 -9.03 -12.64 -19.17
CA TYR A 69 -10.25 -12.00 -19.64
C TYR A 69 -10.51 -10.62 -19.04
N ASP A 70 -9.62 -10.11 -18.19
CA ASP A 70 -9.81 -8.82 -17.51
C ASP A 70 -8.70 -7.85 -17.91
N GLN A 71 -9.09 -6.76 -18.58
CA GLN A 71 -8.16 -5.73 -19.07
C GLN A 71 -7.99 -4.58 -18.08
N VAL A 72 -8.81 -4.53 -17.03
CA VAL A 72 -8.75 -3.44 -16.03
C VAL A 72 -7.88 -3.90 -14.87
N SER A 73 -6.83 -3.13 -14.57
CA SER A 73 -5.98 -3.39 -13.40
C SER A 73 -6.68 -2.86 -12.15
N HIS A 74 -7.31 -3.75 -11.40
CA HIS A 74 -7.92 -3.44 -10.11
C HIS A 74 -6.82 -3.32 -9.05
N SER A 75 -6.58 -2.12 -8.54
CA SER A 75 -5.57 -1.87 -7.50
C SER A 75 -6.11 -0.94 -6.43
N PHE A 76 -5.63 -1.10 -5.20
CA PHE A 76 -6.07 -0.39 -4.01
C PHE A 76 -4.87 0.13 -3.22
N GLY A 77 -4.98 1.37 -2.75
CA GLY A 77 -4.06 1.91 -1.76
C GLY A 77 -4.24 1.23 -0.41
N LEU A 78 -3.19 1.25 0.43
CA LEU A 78 -3.27 0.73 1.79
C LEU A 78 -4.31 1.48 2.65
N ASP A 79 -4.50 2.77 2.39
CA ASP A 79 -5.53 3.62 3.00
C ASP A 79 -6.95 3.11 2.70
N GLU A 80 -7.23 2.77 1.44
CA GLU A 80 -8.53 2.20 1.05
C GLU A 80 -8.78 0.84 1.73
N ILE A 81 -7.73 0.01 1.83
CA ILE A 81 -7.80 -1.29 2.49
C ILE A 81 -8.12 -1.10 3.99
N ILE A 82 -7.44 -0.18 4.67
CA ILE A 82 -7.68 0.11 6.10
C ILE A 82 -9.07 0.70 6.30
N GLU A 83 -9.53 1.60 5.42
CA GLU A 83 -10.86 2.20 5.52
C GLU A 83 -11.97 1.15 5.40
N SER A 84 -11.80 0.17 4.52
CA SER A 84 -12.77 -0.91 4.34
C SER A 84 -13.03 -1.75 5.61
N MET A 85 -12.05 -1.76 6.53
CA MET A 85 -12.13 -2.46 7.81
C MET A 85 -12.72 -1.61 8.95
N ASP A 86 -13.28 -0.44 8.62
CA ASP A 86 -13.88 0.52 9.56
C ASP A 86 -12.92 1.03 10.66
N ASN A 87 -11.61 0.90 10.43
CA ASN A 87 -10.58 1.30 11.40
C ASN A 87 -9.99 2.67 11.06
N ARG A 88 -10.85 3.69 11.13
CA ARG A 88 -10.52 5.06 10.69
C ARG A 88 -9.46 5.78 11.53
N ASN A 89 -9.20 5.32 12.75
CA ASN A 89 -8.23 5.97 13.65
C ASN A 89 -6.77 5.84 13.17
N GLU A 90 -6.46 4.87 12.31
CA GLU A 90 -5.09 4.65 11.80
C GLU A 90 -4.84 5.30 10.43
N ILE A 91 -5.87 5.87 9.78
CA ILE A 91 -5.79 6.43 8.42
C ILE A 91 -5.17 7.83 8.41
N GLU A 92 -5.37 8.61 9.47
CA GLU A 92 -4.88 10.00 9.58
C GLU A 92 -3.34 10.12 9.48
N TYR A 93 -2.62 9.00 9.49
CA TYR A 93 -1.15 8.95 9.54
C TYR A 93 -0.50 8.22 8.35
N LEU A 94 -1.22 7.85 7.28
CA LEU A 94 -0.64 7.00 6.23
C LEU A 94 0.28 7.73 5.22
N TYR A 95 0.36 9.06 5.27
CA TYR A 95 1.21 9.87 4.38
C TYR A 95 2.64 9.96 4.91
N PHE A 96 3.36 8.84 4.89
CA PHE A 96 4.75 8.79 5.35
C PHE A 96 5.73 9.26 4.28
N GLN A 97 6.66 10.13 4.66
CA GLN A 97 7.76 10.53 3.80
C GLN A 97 9.00 9.65 3.97
N GLY A 98 9.81 9.59 2.92
CA GLY A 98 11.08 8.89 2.83
C GLY A 98 12.16 9.78 2.21
N GLU A 99 12.24 11.05 2.62
CA GLU A 99 13.22 12.02 2.17
C GLU A 99 14.64 11.65 2.62
N THR A 100 14.77 11.02 3.79
CA THR A 100 16.06 10.60 4.35
C THR A 100 16.11 9.11 4.64
N LYS A 101 17.32 8.56 4.75
CA LYS A 101 17.53 7.15 5.11
C LYS A 101 16.91 6.82 6.47
N GLU A 102 16.97 7.72 7.43
CA GLU A 102 16.40 7.56 8.78
C GLU A 102 14.86 7.49 8.72
N GLN A 103 14.24 8.34 7.89
CA GLN A 103 12.80 8.28 7.65
C GLN A 103 12.40 6.94 7.02
N LEU A 104 13.16 6.47 6.02
CA LEU A 104 12.94 5.17 5.39
C LEU A 104 13.06 4.01 6.39
N GLN A 105 14.11 4.01 7.21
CA GLN A 105 14.34 3.00 8.26
C GLN A 105 13.22 2.94 9.29
N LYS A 106 12.57 4.08 9.58
CA LYS A 106 11.43 4.15 10.51
C LYS A 106 10.12 3.76 9.83
N ASN A 107 9.85 4.30 8.66
CA ASN A 107 8.51 4.28 8.06
C ASN A 107 8.24 3.00 7.27
N LEU A 108 9.24 2.41 6.61
CA LEU A 108 9.06 1.17 5.85
C LEU A 108 8.66 -0.02 6.73
N PRO A 109 9.32 -0.29 7.89
CA PRO A 109 8.87 -1.36 8.80
C PRO A 109 7.47 -1.11 9.36
N PHE A 110 7.13 0.16 9.66
CA PHE A 110 5.79 0.52 10.13
C PHE A 110 4.72 0.20 9.07
N LEU A 111 4.92 0.67 7.83
CA LEU A 111 4.04 0.38 6.70
C LEU A 111 3.93 -1.13 6.42
N ALA A 112 5.05 -1.87 6.47
CA ALA A 112 5.05 -3.32 6.35
C ALA A 112 4.19 -3.99 7.45
N GLY A 113 4.26 -3.48 8.68
CA GLY A 113 3.40 -3.91 9.80
C GLY A 113 1.93 -3.67 9.53
N LEU A 114 1.56 -2.51 8.99
CA LEU A 114 0.18 -2.20 8.61
C LEU A 114 -0.32 -3.10 7.48
N VAL A 115 0.49 -3.33 6.45
CA VAL A 115 0.16 -4.27 5.37
C VAL A 115 -0.07 -5.67 5.93
N LYS A 116 0.79 -6.15 6.83
CA LYS A 116 0.62 -7.45 7.46
C LYS A 116 -0.63 -7.53 8.32
N LYS A 117 -0.98 -6.44 9.02
CA LYS A 117 -2.14 -6.35 9.91
C LYS A 117 -3.46 -6.31 9.14
N TYR A 118 -3.54 -5.54 8.05
CA TYR A 118 -4.81 -5.24 7.38
C TYR A 118 -4.95 -5.88 5.99
N ALA A 119 -3.87 -6.06 5.25
CA ALA A 119 -3.98 -6.51 3.87
C ALA A 119 -3.93 -8.04 3.72
N GLY A 120 -3.90 -8.81 4.81
CA GLY A 120 -3.68 -10.27 4.77
C GLY A 120 -4.59 -11.02 3.79
N ASP A 121 -5.88 -10.70 3.75
CA ASP A 121 -6.83 -11.37 2.85
C ASP A 121 -6.70 -10.88 1.41
N VAL A 122 -6.41 -9.59 1.21
CA VAL A 122 -6.11 -9.01 -0.11
C VAL A 122 -4.83 -9.65 -0.70
N LEU A 123 -3.79 -9.83 0.13
CA LEU A 123 -2.53 -10.47 -0.26
C LEU A 123 -2.71 -11.93 -0.70
N ARG A 124 -3.72 -12.63 -0.17
CA ARG A 124 -4.09 -14.00 -0.59
C ARG A 124 -4.96 -14.02 -1.86
N GLY A 125 -5.40 -12.85 -2.33
CA GLY A 125 -6.36 -12.72 -3.42
C GLY A 125 -7.73 -13.27 -3.04
N ASP A 126 -8.21 -12.97 -1.81
CA ASP A 126 -9.58 -13.27 -1.43
C ASP A 126 -10.55 -12.42 -2.25
N TYR A 127 -11.28 -13.11 -3.13
CA TYR A 127 -12.17 -12.48 -4.09
C TYR A 127 -13.30 -11.68 -3.42
N LEU A 128 -13.84 -12.15 -2.29
CA LEU A 128 -14.95 -11.47 -1.62
C LEU A 128 -14.48 -10.15 -0.99
N VAL A 129 -13.28 -10.15 -0.39
CA VAL A 129 -12.68 -8.93 0.16
C VAL A 129 -12.42 -7.91 -0.95
N ILE A 130 -11.89 -8.37 -2.09
CA ILE A 130 -11.61 -7.50 -3.24
C ILE A 130 -12.90 -6.92 -3.84
N GLN A 131 -13.94 -7.73 -4.06
CA GLN A 131 -15.24 -7.23 -4.52
C GLN A 131 -15.84 -6.20 -3.58
N ASN A 132 -15.67 -6.38 -2.26
CA ASN A 132 -16.13 -5.41 -1.28
C ASN A 132 -15.38 -4.08 -1.41
N LEU A 133 -14.07 -4.10 -1.64
CA LEU A 133 -13.27 -2.90 -1.90
C LEU A 133 -13.74 -2.17 -3.18
N GLU A 134 -14.00 -2.91 -4.25
CA GLU A 134 -14.53 -2.34 -5.51
C GLU A 134 -15.89 -1.71 -5.33
N ARG A 135 -16.77 -2.36 -4.56
CA ARG A 135 -18.08 -1.82 -4.25
C ARG A 135 -17.98 -0.53 -3.44
N LEU A 136 -17.15 -0.51 -2.39
CA LEU A 136 -16.91 0.68 -1.58
C LEU A 136 -16.37 1.85 -2.42
N ARG A 137 -15.41 1.59 -3.32
CA ARG A 137 -14.89 2.60 -4.24
C ARG A 137 -15.98 3.14 -5.17
N SER A 138 -16.81 2.25 -5.71
CA SER A 138 -17.94 2.62 -6.57
C SER A 138 -18.96 3.48 -5.82
N ASP A 139 -19.35 3.07 -4.60
CA ASP A 139 -20.26 3.83 -3.73
C ASP A 139 -19.69 5.23 -3.40
N SER A 140 -18.40 5.33 -3.08
CA SER A 140 -17.73 6.62 -2.85
C SER A 140 -17.72 7.52 -4.09
N SER A 141 -17.44 6.97 -5.27
CA SER A 141 -17.44 7.71 -6.54
C SER A 141 -18.82 8.27 -6.92
N LEU A 142 -19.88 7.61 -6.48
CA LEU A 142 -21.28 8.02 -6.68
C LEU A 142 -21.80 8.95 -5.58
N GLY A 143 -20.97 9.32 -4.60
CA GLY A 143 -21.40 10.11 -3.44
C GLY A 143 -22.30 9.35 -2.46
N LEU A 144 -22.37 8.03 -2.57
CA LEU A 144 -23.12 7.12 -1.70
C LEU A 144 -22.27 6.61 -0.51
N GLY A 145 -21.04 7.08 -0.39
CA GLY A 145 -20.13 6.73 0.71
C GLY A 145 -20.71 7.04 2.10
N LYS A 146 -20.32 6.24 3.10
CA LYS A 146 -20.77 6.40 4.50
C LYS A 146 -20.56 7.85 4.96
N PRO A 147 -21.52 8.48 5.67
CA PRO A 147 -21.39 9.85 6.14
C PRO A 147 -20.10 10.02 6.96
N VAL A 148 -19.32 11.04 6.63
CA VAL A 148 -18.18 11.48 7.43
C VAL A 148 -18.73 11.88 8.80
N LYS A 149 -18.51 11.07 9.83
CA LYS A 149 -18.75 11.49 11.22
C LYS A 149 -17.67 12.51 11.57
N ILE A 150 -17.96 13.77 11.31
CA ILE A 150 -17.15 14.88 11.82
C ILE A 150 -17.28 14.83 13.34
N ARG A 151 -16.20 14.44 14.04
CA ARG A 151 -16.12 14.67 15.48
C ARG A 151 -16.10 16.19 15.70
N GLN A 152 -17.22 16.75 16.13
CA GLN A 152 -17.22 18.05 16.78
C GLN A 152 -16.44 17.89 18.09
N THR A 153 -15.17 18.27 18.09
CA THR A 153 -14.44 18.56 19.32
C THR A 153 -15.10 19.79 19.96
N TYR A 154 -15.96 19.55 20.93
CA TYR A 154 -16.31 20.55 21.92
C TYR A 154 -15.06 20.78 22.78
N PHE A 155 -14.53 22.01 22.73
CA PHE A 155 -13.61 22.50 23.74
C PHE A 155 -14.47 22.97 24.93
N ASP A 156 -14.34 22.27 26.06
CA ASP A 156 -14.70 22.81 27.39
C ASP A 156 -13.48 23.54 27.97
#